data_AF-A0A914TSZ2-F1
#
_entry.id   AF-A0A914TSZ2-F1
#
_cell.length_a   1.000
_cell.length_b   1.000
_cell.length_c   1.000
_cell.angle_alpha   90.00
_cell.angle_beta   90.00
_cell.angle_gamma   90.00
#
_symmetry.space_group_name_H-M   'P 1'
#
loop_
_entity.id
_entity.type
_entity.pdbx_description
1 polymer ?
#
loop_
_entity_poly.entity_id
_entity_poly.type
_entity_poly.pdbx_seq_one_letter_code
_entity_poly.pdbx_strand_id
1 'polypeptide(L)'
;MDGLIDNNREYKSGENIACYRAGENVAHGFCLFLQDNTTPVKGGQIFDLINALIDHGCKGCGSVPVDWENSNDPSVNGILTMNYVGATGCEGLC
;
A
#
# COMPACT_ATOMS: atom_id res chain seq x y z
N MET A 1 -1.98 -13.76 6.90
CA MET A 1 -0.99 -12.67 6.78
C MET A 1 -0.93 -11.80 8.02
N ASP A 2 -1.67 -12.12 9.10
CA ASP A 2 -1.45 -11.53 10.42
C ASP A 2 0.02 -11.69 10.85
N GLY A 3 0.65 -10.56 11.20
CA GLY A 3 2.00 -10.50 11.77
C GLY A 3 3.15 -10.15 10.83
N LEU A 4 2.91 -9.92 9.53
CA LEU A 4 3.95 -9.43 8.60
C LEU A 4 4.13 -7.91 8.64
N ILE A 5 3.03 -7.15 8.72
CA ILE A 5 3.06 -5.70 8.92
C ILE A 5 2.93 -5.42 10.43
N ASP A 6 3.79 -4.58 10.99
CA ASP A 6 3.67 -4.16 12.40
C ASP A 6 2.43 -3.28 12.58
N ASN A 7 1.44 -3.79 13.31
CA ASN A 7 0.17 -3.12 13.55
C ASN A 7 0.32 -1.72 14.16
N ASN A 8 1.40 -1.47 14.90
CA ASN A 8 1.63 -0.20 15.59
C ASN A 8 2.54 0.75 14.82
N ARG A 9 3.23 0.29 13.77
CA ARG A 9 4.03 1.17 12.93
C ARG A 9 3.11 2.11 12.16
N GLU A 10 3.50 3.37 12.12
CA GLU A 10 2.87 4.39 11.30
C GLU A 10 3.63 4.54 9.99
N TYR A 11 2.90 4.49 8.89
CA TYR A 11 3.42 4.65 7.53
C TYR A 11 2.94 5.98 6.96
N LYS A 12 3.80 6.66 6.21
CA LYS A 12 3.53 8.01 5.68
C LYS A 12 3.26 8.00 4.18
N SER A 13 2.65 9.08 3.70
CA SER A 13 2.52 9.33 2.26
C SER A 13 3.90 9.30 1.58
N GLY A 14 3.99 8.58 0.46
CA GLY A 14 5.21 8.36 -0.32
C GLY A 14 6.09 7.20 0.18
N GLU A 15 5.74 6.55 1.29
CA GLU A 15 6.48 5.41 1.82
C GLU A 15 6.06 4.11 1.15
N ASN A 16 7.03 3.37 0.61
CA ASN A 16 6.82 1.99 0.18
C ASN A 16 6.71 1.08 1.41
N ILE A 17 5.61 0.34 1.50
CA ILE A 17 5.30 -0.60 2.58
C ILE A 17 5.81 -2.00 2.23
N ALA A 18 5.61 -2.40 0.97
CA ALA A 18 6.10 -3.67 0.46
C ALA A 18 6.32 -3.57 -1.04
N CYS A 19 7.36 -4.24 -1.55
CA CYS A 19 7.68 -4.25 -2.97
C CYS A 19 8.03 -5.65 -3.45
N TYR A 20 7.72 -5.91 -4.72
CA TYR A 20 8.12 -7.09 -5.47
C TYR A 20 8.78 -6.66 -6.78
N ARG A 21 10.06 -6.98 -6.96
CA ARG A 21 10.78 -6.71 -8.22
C ARG A 21 10.26 -7.61 -9.34
N ALA A 22 10.13 -7.03 -10.53
CA ALA A 22 9.66 -7.76 -11.71
C ALA A 22 10.70 -8.73 -12.32
N GLY A 23 11.86 -8.89 -11.67
CA GLY A 23 12.94 -9.77 -12.12
C GLY A 23 14.16 -9.70 -11.20
N GLU A 24 15.13 -10.56 -11.46
CA GLU A 24 16.43 -10.50 -10.78
C GLU A 24 17.22 -9.28 -11.24
N ASN A 25 17.86 -8.58 -10.29
CA ASN A 25 18.74 -7.43 -10.54
C ASN A 25 18.09 -6.25 -11.30
N VAL A 26 16.75 -6.16 -11.33
CA VAL A 26 16.03 -4.97 -11.84
C VAL A 26 15.60 -4.07 -10.69
N ALA A 27 15.59 -2.76 -10.92
CA ALA A 27 15.15 -1.78 -9.93
C ALA A 27 13.63 -1.58 -9.90
N HIS A 28 12.92 -1.96 -10.96
CA HIS A 28 11.49 -1.72 -11.12
C HIS A 28 10.65 -2.93 -10.70
N GLY A 29 9.40 -2.70 -10.36
CA GLY A 29 8.52 -3.75 -9.83
C GLY A 29 7.19 -3.19 -9.39
N PHE A 30 6.46 -3.94 -8.58
CA PHE A 30 5.21 -3.52 -7.98
C PHE A 30 5.45 -3.15 -6.53
N CYS A 31 4.92 -2.01 -6.09
CA CYS A 31 5.00 -1.60 -4.69
C CYS A 31 3.62 -1.23 -4.18
N LEU A 32 3.40 -1.57 -2.91
CA LEU A 32 2.33 -1.07 -2.08
C LEU A 32 2.83 0.19 -1.36
N PHE A 33 2.15 1.31 -1.52
CA PHE A 33 2.53 2.58 -0.92
C PHE A 33 1.31 3.46 -0.65
N LEU A 34 1.47 4.36 0.33
CA LEU A 34 0.49 5.42 0.61
C LEU A 34 0.77 6.63 -0.27
N GLN A 35 -0.29 7.30 -0.74
CA GLN A 35 -0.17 8.56 -1.46
C GLN A 35 -1.32 9.49 -1.08
N ASP A 36 -1.04 10.80 -1.15
CA ASP A 36 -2.01 11.87 -0.87
C ASP A 36 -2.60 11.84 0.56
N ASN A 37 -2.02 11.04 1.48
CA ASN A 37 -2.38 11.02 2.89
C ASN A 37 -1.87 12.27 3.63
N THR A 38 -2.75 12.92 4.39
CA THR A 38 -2.42 14.05 5.27
C THR A 38 -1.93 13.62 6.64
N THR A 39 -2.28 12.40 7.06
CA THR A 39 -1.89 11.80 8.35
C THR A 39 -1.27 10.42 8.14
N PRO A 40 -0.35 9.97 9.02
CA PRO A 40 0.17 8.62 8.97
C PRO A 40 -0.91 7.56 9.20
N VAL A 41 -0.75 6.40 8.57
CA VAL A 41 -1.68 5.26 8.67
C VAL A 41 -1.01 4.14 9.44
N LYS A 42 -1.74 3.54 10.40
CA LYS A 42 -1.22 2.41 11.18
C LYS A 42 -1.18 1.13 10.37
N GLY A 43 -0.19 0.28 10.61
CA GLY A 43 -0.04 -1.00 9.94
C GLY A 43 -1.27 -1.91 10.02
N GLY A 44 -2.01 -1.87 11.15
CA GLY A 44 -3.26 -2.62 11.28
C GLY A 44 -4.32 -2.17 10.26
N GLN A 45 -4.47 -0.87 10.06
CA GLN A 45 -5.38 -0.32 9.05
C GLN A 45 -4.89 -0.63 7.63
N ILE A 46 -3.57 -0.62 7.38
CA ILE A 46 -3.02 -1.03 6.08
C ILE A 46 -3.38 -2.48 5.76
N PHE A 47 -3.34 -3.38 6.75
CA PHE A 47 -3.76 -4.76 6.56
C PHE A 47 -5.22 -4.87 6.11
N ASP A 48 -6.12 -4.12 6.75
CA ASP A 48 -7.53 -4.08 6.38
C ASP A 48 -7.73 -3.55 4.95
N LEU A 49 -6.99 -2.49 4.58
CA LEU A 49 -7.01 -1.93 3.23
C LEU A 49 -6.48 -2.91 2.17
N ILE A 50 -5.45 -3.69 2.47
CA ILE A 50 -4.96 -4.76 1.58
C ILE A 50 -6.05 -5.80 1.35
N ASN A 51 -6.76 -6.23 2.41
CA ASN A 51 -7.87 -7.17 2.27
C ASN A 51 -8.99 -6.58 1.41
N ALA A 52 -9.33 -5.29 1.58
CA ALA A 52 -10.32 -4.61 0.75
C ALA A 52 -9.94 -4.63 -0.75
N LEU A 53 -8.66 -4.45 -1.10
CA LEU A 53 -8.17 -4.59 -2.48
C LEU A 53 -8.36 -6.02 -3.01
N ILE A 54 -7.99 -7.02 -2.21
CA ILE A 54 -8.10 -8.43 -2.59
C ILE A 54 -9.56 -8.83 -2.79
N ASP A 55 -10.44 -8.43 -1.87
CA ASP A 55 -11.87 -8.73 -1.90
C ASP A 55 -12.56 -8.02 -3.07
N HIS A 56 -12.06 -6.85 -3.49
CA HIS A 56 -12.48 -6.17 -4.71
C HIS A 56 -11.92 -6.81 -6.00
N GLY A 57 -11.10 -7.87 -5.89
CA GLY A 57 -10.59 -8.64 -7.02
C GLY A 57 -9.33 -8.07 -7.67
N CYS A 58 -8.62 -7.15 -7.00
CA CYS A 58 -7.34 -6.64 -7.50
C CYS A 58 -6.27 -7.74 -7.46
N LYS A 59 -5.70 -8.08 -8.63
CA LYS A 59 -4.70 -9.16 -8.78
C LYS A 59 -3.28 -8.69 -9.06
N GLY A 60 -3.07 -7.40 -9.32
CA GLY A 60 -1.76 -6.87 -9.71
C GLY A 60 -1.59 -5.41 -9.35
N CYS A 61 -2.49 -4.55 -9.82
CA CYS A 61 -2.57 -3.15 -9.39
C CYS A 61 -3.96 -2.83 -8.85
N GLY A 62 -4.04 -1.82 -8.01
CA GLY A 62 -5.29 -1.33 -7.44
C GLY A 62 -5.04 -0.28 -6.39
N SER A 63 -6.07 0.50 -6.08
CA SER A 63 -6.00 1.51 -5.02
C SER A 63 -7.30 1.52 -4.23
N VAL A 64 -7.21 1.84 -2.94
CA VAL A 64 -8.34 1.90 -2.01
C VAL A 64 -8.23 3.14 -1.13
N PRO A 65 -9.26 4.00 -1.06
CA PRO A 65 -9.26 5.15 -0.15
C PRO A 65 -9.05 4.69 1.29
N VAL A 66 -8.26 5.43 2.07
CA VAL A 66 -7.95 5.02 3.46
C VAL A 66 -9.20 4.95 4.35
N ASP A 67 -10.25 5.69 3.98
CA ASP A 67 -11.55 5.74 4.66
C ASP A 67 -12.68 5.17 3.79
N TRP A 68 -12.40 4.13 3.00
CA TRP A 68 -13.32 3.56 2.01
C TRP A 68 -14.67 3.11 2.57
N GLU A 69 -14.76 2.76 3.85
CA GLU A 69 -16.03 2.39 4.49
C GLU A 69 -17.01 3.57 4.57
N ASN A 70 -16.49 4.81 4.64
CA ASN A 70 -17.28 6.02 4.78
C ASN A 70 -17.26 6.89 3.51
N SER A 71 -16.18 6.86 2.73
CA SER A 71 -15.99 7.70 1.55
C SER A 71 -15.13 7.04 0.48
N ASN A 72 -15.61 7.10 -0.77
CA ASN A 72 -14.83 6.71 -1.94
C ASN A 72 -13.95 7.84 -2.50
N ASP A 73 -13.93 9.02 -1.86
CA ASP A 73 -13.11 10.16 -2.27
C ASP A 73 -11.72 10.09 -1.60
N PRO A 74 -10.65 9.80 -2.37
CA PRO A 74 -9.30 9.71 -1.82
C PRO A 74 -8.72 11.07 -1.41
N SER A 75 -9.31 12.20 -1.84
CA SER A 75 -8.78 13.54 -1.53
C SER A 75 -8.91 13.92 -0.05
N VAL A 76 -9.73 13.19 0.71
CA VAL A 76 -10.01 13.48 2.12
C VAL A 76 -8.92 12.91 3.04
N ASN A 77 -8.64 11.61 2.91
CA ASN A 77 -7.77 10.86 3.83
C ASN A 77 -6.58 10.19 3.15
N GLY A 78 -6.43 10.36 1.83
CA GLY A 78 -5.43 9.68 1.01
C GLY A 78 -5.88 8.30 0.56
N ILE A 79 -4.96 7.58 -0.07
CA ILE A 79 -5.24 6.31 -0.74
C ILE A 79 -4.05 5.36 -0.61
N LEU A 80 -4.34 4.08 -0.37
CA LEU A 80 -3.36 3.00 -0.45
C LEU A 80 -3.34 2.47 -1.88
N THR A 81 -2.17 2.40 -2.49
CA THR A 81 -1.99 2.00 -3.89
C THR A 81 -0.99 0.85 -4.01
N MET A 82 -1.37 -0.18 -4.76
CA MET A 82 -0.44 -1.14 -5.36
C MET A 82 -0.27 -0.79 -6.84
N ASN A 83 0.94 -0.43 -7.27
CA ASN A 83 1.21 -0.13 -8.67
C ASN A 83 2.65 -0.45 -9.08
N TYR A 84 2.88 -0.50 -10.38
CA TYR A 84 4.22 -0.61 -10.95
C TYR A 84 5.01 0.69 -10.74
N VAL A 85 6.23 0.57 -10.21
CA VAL A 85 7.16 1.67 -9.96
C VAL A 85 8.48 1.44 -10.69
N GLY A 86 9.12 2.53 -11.13
CA GLY A 86 10.43 2.47 -11.78
C GLY A 86 11.60 2.16 -10.83
N ALA A 87 11.41 2.40 -9.53
CA ALA A 87 12.39 2.13 -8.48
C ALA A 87 11.68 1.63 -7.22
N THR A 88 11.86 0.35 -6.91
CA THR A 88 11.28 -0.33 -5.74
C THR A 88 11.90 0.14 -4.44
N GLY A 89 13.22 0.40 -4.43
CA GLY A 89 13.98 0.82 -3.24
C GLY A 89 14.17 -0.28 -2.19
N CYS A 90 13.36 -1.34 -2.21
CA CYS A 90 13.37 -2.50 -1.32
C CYS A 90 12.82 -3.75 -2.03
N GLU A 91 12.85 -4.92 -1.37
CA GLU A 91 12.26 -6.19 -1.83
C GLU A 91 11.63 -6.89 -0.62
N GLY A 92 10.38 -7.33 -0.74
CA GLY A 92 9.59 -7.84 0.38
C GLY A 92 8.99 -6.71 1.22
N LEU A 93 8.95 -6.90 2.54
CA LEU A 93 8.49 -5.88 3.48
C LEU A 93 9.54 -4.78 3.64
N CYS A 94 9.05 -3.55 3.66
CA CYS A 94 9.80 -2.32 3.92
C CYS A 94 9.13 -1.61 5.11
#